data_AF-A0A7Y2ESJ9-F1
#
_entry.id   AF-A0A7Y2ESJ9-F1
#
_cell.length_a   1.000
_cell.length_b   1.000
_cell.length_c   1.000
_cell.angle_alpha   90.00
_cell.angle_beta   90.00
_cell.angle_gamma   90.00
#
_symmetry.space_group_name_H-M   'P 1'
#
loop_
_entity.id
_entity.type
_entity.pdbx_description
1 polymer ?
#
loop_
_entity_poly.entity_id
_entity_poly.type
_entity_poly.pdbx_seq_one_letter_code
_entity_poly.pdbx_strand_id
1 'polypeptide(L)'
;MFALPEFSRTPQEIPFDEQVLSCDNGGVATITFDHRGSQDDRRYVFEDCQDGETVLDGDFWFYDREFRNFISETGLTVERPTETIHFSGHLRERVVPHLWFDSREPVVFERRAADGSFYSLSGSGLYFHYGFIPKGPYHEVVALSGMLALASERTGNELLRAETTEELNRPPVSDPETDWWEPLPDDWTFTGGSLRVTALDGSAVLLEADNGDETSARLTLIDSTGERISFDEPWSVWQENLRFD
;
A
#
# COMPACT_ATOMS: atom_id res chain seq x y z
N MET A 1 -2.13 10.45 2.72
CA MET A 1 -2.43 10.55 4.17
C MET A 1 -3.77 11.25 4.31
N PHE A 2 -4.82 10.51 4.64
CA PHE A 2 -6.17 11.06 4.82
C PHE A 2 -6.20 11.84 6.14
N ALA A 3 -6.52 13.13 6.09
CA ALA A 3 -6.81 13.88 7.31
C ALA A 3 -8.26 13.54 7.70
N LEU A 4 -8.43 12.71 8.73
CA LEU A 4 -9.73 12.51 9.34
C LEU A 4 -10.16 13.81 10.04
N PRO A 5 -11.44 14.18 10.01
CA PRO A 5 -11.93 15.36 10.73
C PRO A 5 -11.66 15.24 12.24
N GLU A 6 -11.07 16.28 12.83
CA GLU A 6 -10.85 16.35 14.28
C GLU A 6 -12.15 16.76 14.99
N PHE A 7 -12.77 15.82 15.70
CA PHE A 7 -13.91 16.11 16.57
C PHE A 7 -13.42 16.38 18.00
N SER A 8 -13.58 17.61 18.52
CA SER A 8 -13.21 17.95 19.90
C SER A 8 -14.32 17.55 20.89
N ARG A 9 -14.05 16.65 21.87
CA ARG A 9 -14.86 16.47 23.11
C ARG A 9 -14.07 15.91 24.30
N THR A 10 -14.55 16.28 25.50
CA THR A 10 -14.05 15.95 26.84
C THR A 10 -14.38 14.50 27.25
N PRO A 11 -13.47 13.73 27.89
CA PRO A 11 -13.71 12.32 28.21
C PRO A 11 -14.63 12.14 29.43
N GLN A 12 -15.60 11.23 29.33
CA GLN A 12 -16.30 10.65 30.48
C GLN A 12 -16.23 9.12 30.35
N GLU A 13 -15.70 8.45 31.37
CA GLU A 13 -15.42 6.99 31.38
C GLU A 13 -16.69 6.14 31.27
N ILE A 14 -16.90 5.44 30.15
CA ILE A 14 -17.89 4.35 29.98
C ILE A 14 -17.25 3.19 29.16
N PRO A 15 -17.54 1.92 29.48
CA PRO A 15 -16.98 0.77 28.77
C PRO A 15 -17.67 0.56 27.41
N PHE A 16 -16.88 0.40 26.34
CA PHE A 16 -17.32 0.41 24.95
C PHE A 16 -18.17 1.64 24.63
N ASP A 17 -17.48 2.77 24.49
CA ASP A 17 -18.12 3.98 24.00
C ASP A 17 -18.51 3.76 22.54
N GLU A 18 -19.81 3.65 22.30
CA GLU A 18 -20.38 3.86 20.98
C GLU A 18 -20.85 5.31 20.93
N GLN A 19 -20.39 6.06 19.93
CA GLN A 19 -20.83 7.42 19.66
C GLN A 19 -21.59 7.45 18.35
N VAL A 20 -22.85 7.87 18.40
CA VAL A 20 -23.69 8.07 17.22
C VAL A 20 -23.82 9.56 16.96
N LEU A 21 -23.46 9.99 15.76
CA LEU A 21 -23.47 11.37 15.29
C LEU A 21 -24.49 11.49 14.14
N SER A 22 -25.34 12.51 14.20
CA SER A 22 -26.22 12.87 13.07
C SER A 22 -25.49 13.81 12.11
N CYS A 23 -25.62 13.54 10.82
CA CYS A 23 -24.96 14.28 9.75
C CYS A 23 -25.91 15.32 9.12
N ASP A 24 -25.39 16.24 8.28
CA ASP A 24 -26.13 17.41 7.79
C ASP A 24 -27.36 17.04 6.93
N ASN A 25 -27.29 15.92 6.20
CA ASN A 25 -28.36 15.37 5.37
C ASN A 25 -29.31 14.43 6.12
N GLY A 26 -29.14 14.25 7.44
CA GLY A 26 -29.90 13.29 8.23
C GLY A 26 -29.34 11.86 8.21
N GLY A 27 -28.21 11.63 7.53
CA GLY A 27 -27.42 10.40 7.66
C GLY A 27 -26.77 10.26 9.03
N VAL A 28 -26.04 9.16 9.23
CA VAL A 28 -25.50 8.78 10.55
C VAL A 28 -24.03 8.35 10.44
N ALA A 29 -23.22 8.79 11.40
CA ALA A 29 -21.90 8.23 11.65
C ALA A 29 -21.88 7.56 13.03
N THR A 30 -21.46 6.30 13.07
CA THR A 30 -21.27 5.53 14.30
C THR A 30 -19.79 5.28 14.52
N ILE A 31 -19.28 5.67 15.68
CA ILE A 31 -17.90 5.45 16.10
C ILE A 31 -17.93 4.47 17.26
N THR A 32 -17.33 3.30 17.09
CA THR A 32 -17.16 2.31 18.16
C THR A 32 -15.71 2.32 18.63
N PHE A 33 -15.49 2.52 19.93
CA PHE A 33 -14.18 2.41 20.56
C PHE A 33 -14.03 1.03 21.22
N ASP A 34 -13.03 0.25 20.80
CA ASP A 34 -12.67 -1.04 21.40
C ASP A 34 -11.31 -0.91 22.11
N HIS A 35 -11.37 -0.66 23.41
CA HIS A 35 -10.18 -0.52 24.26
C HIS A 35 -9.74 -1.88 24.78
N ARG A 36 -8.58 -2.38 24.32
CA ARG A 36 -8.00 -3.65 24.78
C ARG A 36 -6.59 -3.44 25.34
N GLY A 37 -6.49 -3.10 26.61
CA GLY A 37 -5.20 -2.83 27.26
C GLY A 37 -4.67 -1.45 26.85
N SER A 38 -3.50 -1.39 26.20
CA SER A 38 -2.93 -0.16 25.61
C SER A 38 -3.34 0.08 24.14
N GLN A 39 -4.31 -0.70 23.63
CA GLN A 39 -4.77 -0.63 22.25
C GLN A 39 -6.04 0.19 22.16
N ASP A 40 -6.07 1.13 21.21
CA ASP A 40 -7.22 1.97 20.89
C ASP A 40 -7.71 1.64 19.48
N ASP A 41 -8.45 0.55 19.37
CA ASP A 41 -9.07 0.16 18.11
C ASP A 41 -10.35 1.00 17.92
N ARG A 42 -10.55 1.55 16.72
CA ARG A 42 -11.69 2.40 16.37
C ARG A 42 -12.37 1.87 15.12
N ARG A 43 -13.68 1.74 15.16
CA ARG A 43 -14.51 1.48 13.98
C ARG A 43 -15.36 2.70 13.67
N TYR A 44 -15.40 3.09 12.41
CA TYR A 44 -16.22 4.16 11.90
C TYR A 44 -17.19 3.56 10.87
N VAL A 45 -18.49 3.70 11.11
CA VAL A 45 -19.55 3.28 10.19
C VAL A 45 -20.31 4.52 9.77
N PHE A 46 -20.27 4.84 8.48
CA PHE A 46 -21.01 5.93 7.87
C PHE A 46 -22.18 5.37 7.08
N GLU A 47 -23.38 5.87 7.34
CA GLU A 47 -24.59 5.57 6.60
C GLU A 47 -25.07 6.87 5.95
N ASP A 48 -24.66 7.09 4.69
CA ASP A 48 -24.95 8.31 3.91
C ASP A 48 -24.67 9.60 4.72
N CYS A 49 -23.51 9.69 5.38
CA CYS A 49 -23.21 10.77 6.30
C CYS A 49 -22.62 11.99 5.58
N GLN A 50 -23.37 13.10 5.50
CA GLN A 50 -22.88 14.36 4.93
C GLN A 50 -22.22 15.28 5.98
N ASP A 51 -20.99 15.72 5.71
CA ASP A 51 -20.27 16.79 6.40
C ASP A 51 -19.89 17.89 5.39
N GLY A 52 -20.62 19.02 5.43
CA GLY A 52 -20.47 20.08 4.43
C GLY A 52 -20.87 19.62 3.03
N GLU A 53 -19.92 19.59 2.08
CA GLU A 53 -20.14 19.10 0.71
C GLU A 53 -19.67 17.65 0.51
N THR A 54 -19.14 17.00 1.55
CA THR A 54 -18.64 15.63 1.46
C THR A 54 -19.68 14.65 2.00
N VAL A 55 -19.94 13.57 1.27
CA VAL A 55 -20.76 12.44 1.74
C VAL A 55 -19.85 11.23 1.95
N LEU A 56 -19.93 10.64 3.13
CA LEU A 56 -19.20 9.43 3.52
C LEU A 56 -20.20 8.28 3.65
N ASP A 57 -19.88 7.14 3.04
CA ASP A 57 -20.69 5.92 3.15
C ASP A 57 -19.77 4.70 3.22
N GLY A 58 -19.93 3.85 4.23
CA GLY A 58 -19.11 2.65 4.40
C GLY A 58 -18.59 2.40 5.80
N ASP A 59 -17.72 1.39 5.94
CA ASP A 59 -17.17 0.94 7.21
C ASP A 59 -15.64 0.92 7.16
N PHE A 60 -15.02 1.61 8.12
CA PHE A 60 -13.59 1.75 8.28
C PHE A 60 -13.14 1.37 9.67
N TRP A 61 -12.20 0.43 9.74
CA TRP A 61 -11.50 0.08 10.96
C TRP A 61 -10.11 0.68 10.97
N PHE A 62 -9.83 1.44 12.02
CA PHE A 62 -8.51 1.92 12.37
C PHE A 62 -8.04 1.22 13.63
N TYR A 63 -6.97 0.44 13.52
CA TYR A 63 -6.36 -0.20 14.67
C TYR A 63 -5.09 0.59 15.01
N ASP A 64 -5.14 1.38 16.09
CA ASP A 64 -3.95 1.99 16.66
C ASP A 64 -3.36 1.04 17.69
N ARG A 65 -2.37 0.27 17.25
CA ARG A 65 -1.57 -0.56 18.15
C ARG A 65 -0.20 0.04 18.18
N GLU A 66 0.47 -0.03 19.35
CA GLU A 66 1.89 0.28 19.48
C GLU A 66 2.64 -0.29 18.25
N PHE A 67 2.99 0.62 17.33
CA PHE A 67 3.75 0.40 16.12
C PHE A 67 3.08 -0.33 14.94
N ARG A 68 1.76 -0.41 14.89
CA ARG A 68 1.02 -1.00 13.77
C ARG A 68 -0.25 -0.21 13.51
N ASN A 69 -0.36 0.33 12.29
CA ASN A 69 -1.59 0.89 11.77
C ASN A 69 -2.23 -0.16 10.86
N PHE A 70 -3.53 -0.39 11.03
CA PHE A 70 -4.27 -1.24 10.12
C PHE A 70 -5.46 -0.44 9.62
N ILE A 71 -5.67 -0.53 8.32
CA ILE A 71 -6.86 -0.06 7.64
C ILE A 71 -7.55 -1.32 7.10
N SER A 72 -8.75 -1.60 7.60
CA SER A 72 -9.58 -2.68 7.09
C SER A 72 -10.95 -2.12 6.78
N GLU A 73 -11.37 -2.25 5.53
CA GLU A 73 -12.62 -1.69 5.05
C GLU A 73 -13.40 -2.68 4.20
N THR A 74 -14.72 -2.70 4.39
CA THR A 74 -15.65 -3.45 3.54
C THR A 74 -16.19 -2.61 2.37
N GLY A 75 -15.65 -1.40 2.18
CA GLY A 75 -16.05 -0.47 1.14
C GLY A 75 -16.37 0.90 1.74
N LEU A 76 -15.45 1.86 1.64
CA LEU A 76 -15.70 3.28 1.91
C LEU A 76 -15.87 4.03 0.59
N THR A 77 -16.87 4.86 0.55
CA THR A 77 -17.11 5.82 -0.54
C THR A 77 -17.06 7.22 0.05
N VAL A 78 -16.31 8.10 -0.61
CA VAL A 78 -16.21 9.53 -0.30
C VAL A 78 -16.67 10.28 -1.53
N GLU A 79 -17.83 10.91 -1.47
CA GLU A 79 -18.36 11.74 -2.54
C GLU A 79 -18.14 13.22 -2.21
N ARG A 80 -17.60 13.98 -3.16
CA ARG A 80 -17.38 15.42 -3.12
C ARG A 80 -17.88 16.02 -4.44
N PRO A 81 -18.13 17.33 -4.53
CA PRO A 81 -18.55 17.94 -5.80
C PRO A 81 -17.54 17.75 -6.93
N THR A 82 -16.26 17.59 -6.59
CA THR A 82 -15.17 17.44 -7.56
C THR A 82 -14.78 16.00 -7.84
N GLU A 83 -15.17 15.04 -7.00
CA GLU A 83 -14.73 13.64 -7.14
C GLU A 83 -15.51 12.65 -6.28
N THR A 84 -15.52 11.40 -6.71
CA THR A 84 -15.90 10.23 -5.92
C THR A 84 -14.68 9.36 -5.73
N ILE A 85 -14.38 8.99 -4.49
CA ILE A 85 -13.32 8.05 -4.12
C ILE A 85 -13.99 6.79 -3.56
N HIS A 86 -13.54 5.63 -4.00
CA HIS A 86 -13.92 4.34 -3.44
C HIS A 86 -12.67 3.62 -2.93
N PHE A 87 -12.72 3.10 -1.72
CA PHE A 87 -11.68 2.22 -1.18
C PHE A 87 -12.33 0.93 -0.67
N SER A 88 -11.67 -0.20 -0.88
CA SER A 88 -12.00 -1.45 -0.20
C SER A 88 -10.74 -2.27 0.03
N GLY A 89 -10.76 -3.11 1.07
CA GLY A 89 -9.70 -4.06 1.34
C GLY A 89 -8.96 -3.80 2.64
N HIS A 90 -7.81 -4.45 2.77
CA HIS A 90 -7.03 -4.49 4.00
C HIS A 90 -5.58 -4.10 3.74
N LEU A 91 -5.15 -2.97 4.29
CA LEU A 91 -3.77 -2.54 4.30
C LEU A 91 -3.25 -2.53 5.73
N ARG A 92 -2.16 -3.26 5.95
CA ARG A 92 -1.48 -3.28 7.23
C ARG A 92 -0.11 -2.65 7.09
N GLU A 93 0.14 -1.69 7.95
CA GLU A 93 1.43 -1.06 8.14
C GLU A 93 1.97 -1.45 9.52
N ARG A 94 3.27 -1.74 9.59
CA ARG A 94 4.00 -1.92 10.84
C ARG A 94 5.25 -1.07 10.81
N VAL A 95 5.44 -0.25 11.83
CA VAL A 95 6.56 0.69 11.98
C VAL A 95 7.23 0.45 13.33
N VAL A 96 7.99 -0.66 13.51
CA VAL A 96 9.00 -0.82 14.59
C VAL A 96 9.86 -2.06 14.40
N PRO A 97 11.20 -1.95 14.52
CA PRO A 97 12.09 -0.82 14.15
C PRO A 97 12.18 -0.60 12.63
N HIS A 98 11.24 -1.19 11.88
CA HIS A 98 11.34 -1.55 10.47
C HIS A 98 9.98 -1.37 9.83
N LEU A 99 9.96 -1.13 8.51
CA LEU A 99 8.75 -0.78 7.75
C LEU A 99 8.24 -1.98 6.97
N TRP A 100 7.11 -2.52 7.39
CA TRP A 100 6.49 -3.67 6.73
C TRP A 100 5.09 -3.27 6.29
N PHE A 101 4.78 -3.46 5.00
CA PHE A 101 3.43 -3.35 4.47
C PHE A 101 2.96 -4.73 4.03
N ASP A 102 1.80 -5.16 4.51
CA ASP A 102 1.17 -6.35 3.96
C ASP A 102 -0.32 -6.15 3.71
N SER A 103 -0.76 -6.74 2.61
CA SER A 103 -2.13 -6.82 2.18
C SER A 103 -2.39 -8.25 1.72
N ARG A 104 -2.93 -9.05 2.63
CA ARG A 104 -3.28 -10.46 2.35
C ARG A 104 -4.57 -10.59 1.54
N GLU A 105 -5.40 -9.57 1.59
CA GLU A 105 -6.66 -9.48 0.88
C GLU A 105 -6.51 -8.50 -0.28
N PRO A 106 -7.36 -8.58 -1.32
CA PRO A 106 -7.34 -7.56 -2.36
C PRO A 106 -7.62 -6.17 -1.80
N VAL A 107 -6.87 -5.17 -2.24
CA VAL A 107 -7.12 -3.75 -1.98
C VAL A 107 -7.55 -3.11 -3.29
N VAL A 108 -8.56 -2.26 -3.24
CA VAL A 108 -9.03 -1.47 -4.37
C VAL A 108 -9.12 -0.03 -3.93
N PHE A 109 -8.57 0.86 -4.74
CA PHE A 109 -8.74 2.30 -4.64
C PHE A 109 -9.16 2.82 -6.00
N GLU A 110 -10.30 3.47 -6.09
CA GLU A 110 -10.78 4.13 -7.29
C GLU A 110 -11.04 5.61 -7.00
N ARG A 111 -10.74 6.46 -7.97
CA ARG A 111 -11.08 7.87 -7.95
C ARG A 111 -11.67 8.25 -9.30
N ARG A 112 -12.84 8.87 -9.27
CA ARG A 112 -13.54 9.43 -10.42
C ARG A 112 -13.70 10.93 -10.17
N ALA A 113 -13.05 11.78 -10.95
CA ALA A 113 -13.25 13.22 -10.81
C ALA A 113 -14.42 13.72 -11.66
N ALA A 114 -14.92 14.90 -11.33
CA ALA A 114 -16.06 15.53 -12.01
C ALA A 114 -15.77 15.90 -13.48
N ASP A 115 -14.49 16.06 -13.84
CA ASP A 115 -14.05 16.28 -15.23
C ASP A 115 -14.03 14.98 -16.07
N GLY A 116 -14.36 13.84 -15.46
CA GLY A 116 -14.36 12.53 -16.09
C GLY A 116 -13.03 11.78 -15.96
N SER A 117 -12.00 12.38 -15.36
CA SER A 117 -10.72 11.70 -15.12
C SER A 117 -10.90 10.52 -14.15
N PHE A 118 -10.22 9.42 -14.45
CA PHE A 118 -10.33 8.17 -13.71
C PHE A 118 -8.95 7.67 -13.28
N TYR A 119 -8.90 7.16 -12.05
CA TYR A 119 -7.76 6.44 -11.50
C TYR A 119 -8.28 5.20 -10.79
N SER A 120 -7.72 4.03 -11.11
CA SER A 120 -7.97 2.79 -10.38
C SER A 120 -6.67 2.11 -10.07
N LEU A 121 -6.55 1.70 -8.82
CA LEU A 121 -5.44 0.97 -8.25
C LEU A 121 -6.01 -0.24 -7.54
N SER A 122 -5.70 -1.45 -8.00
CA SER A 122 -6.10 -2.67 -7.30
C SER A 122 -4.88 -3.54 -7.02
N GLY A 123 -4.67 -3.93 -5.78
CA GLY A 123 -3.61 -4.82 -5.36
C GLY A 123 -4.16 -6.15 -4.85
N SER A 124 -3.36 -7.22 -4.95
CA SER A 124 -3.65 -8.49 -4.29
C SER A 124 -2.36 -9.13 -3.82
N GLY A 125 -2.36 -9.63 -2.58
CA GLY A 125 -1.20 -10.29 -1.99
C GLY A 125 0.03 -9.39 -1.96
N LEU A 126 -0.16 -8.07 -1.80
CA LEU A 126 0.93 -7.12 -1.72
C LEU A 126 1.69 -7.35 -0.42
N TYR A 127 2.99 -7.53 -0.53
CA TYR A 127 3.87 -7.74 0.60
C TYR A 127 5.15 -6.95 0.34
N PHE A 128 5.43 -6.00 1.22
CA PHE A 128 6.70 -5.32 1.28
C PHE A 128 7.27 -5.47 2.68
N HIS A 129 8.51 -5.89 2.75
CA HIS A 129 9.25 -6.02 3.99
C HIS A 129 10.58 -5.31 3.84
N TYR A 130 10.80 -4.31 4.66
CA TYR A 130 12.09 -3.66 4.81
C TYR A 130 12.53 -3.75 6.27
N GLY A 131 13.62 -4.48 6.52
CA GLY A 131 14.29 -4.54 7.82
C GLY A 131 14.52 -5.96 8.34
N PHE A 132 14.56 -6.10 9.66
CA PHE A 132 15.07 -7.30 10.32
C PHE A 132 13.94 -8.22 10.81
N ILE A 133 14.12 -9.54 10.64
CA ILE A 133 13.20 -10.55 11.19
C ILE A 133 13.73 -11.03 12.55
N PRO A 134 13.05 -10.70 13.67
CA PRO A 134 13.59 -10.96 15.00
C PRO A 134 13.48 -12.43 15.47
N LYS A 135 13.25 -13.40 14.58
CA LYS A 135 13.13 -14.84 14.93
C LYS A 135 13.95 -15.69 13.96
N GLY A 136 15.27 -15.79 14.16
CA GLY A 136 16.17 -16.63 13.37
C GLY A 136 17.62 -16.16 13.46
N PRO A 137 18.60 -16.77 12.74
CA PRO A 137 19.89 -16.15 12.53
C PRO A 137 19.65 -14.81 11.82
N TYR A 138 19.75 -13.72 12.58
CA TYR A 138 19.26 -12.40 12.22
C TYR A 138 19.99 -11.85 11.01
N HIS A 139 19.20 -11.37 10.08
CA HIS A 139 19.62 -11.12 8.73
C HIS A 139 18.64 -10.09 8.14
N GLU A 140 19.19 -8.97 7.66
CA GLU A 140 18.44 -7.96 6.91
C GLU A 140 17.79 -8.60 5.70
N VAL A 141 16.49 -8.40 5.52
CA VAL A 141 15.80 -8.87 4.33
C VAL A 141 14.96 -7.73 3.80
N VAL A 142 15.28 -7.28 2.60
CA VAL A 142 14.31 -6.53 1.80
C VAL A 142 13.58 -7.53 0.92
N ALA A 143 12.26 -7.50 0.95
CA ALA A 143 11.43 -8.31 0.07
C ALA A 143 10.24 -7.49 -0.44
N LEU A 144 9.93 -7.65 -1.72
CA LEU A 144 8.73 -7.14 -2.36
C LEU A 144 8.08 -8.28 -3.15
N SER A 145 6.82 -8.55 -2.87
CA SER A 145 6.02 -9.49 -3.62
C SER A 145 4.56 -9.04 -3.77
N GLY A 146 3.89 -9.59 -4.77
CA GLY A 146 2.46 -9.39 -5.00
C GLY A 146 2.13 -8.87 -6.40
N MET A 147 0.91 -8.36 -6.53
CA MET A 147 0.38 -7.87 -7.79
C MET A 147 -0.37 -6.56 -7.58
N LEU A 148 -0.18 -5.65 -8.53
CA LEU A 148 -0.84 -4.36 -8.64
C LEU A 148 -1.42 -4.22 -10.05
N ALA A 149 -2.61 -3.68 -10.18
CA ALA A 149 -3.16 -3.21 -11.43
C ALA A 149 -3.48 -1.72 -11.32
N LEU A 150 -3.15 -0.97 -12.36
CA LEU A 150 -3.23 0.48 -12.41
C LEU A 150 -3.88 0.90 -13.74
N ALA A 151 -4.90 1.75 -13.68
CA ALA A 151 -5.44 2.45 -14.84
C ALA A 151 -5.52 3.95 -14.53
N SER A 152 -5.05 4.79 -15.46
CA SER A 152 -5.12 6.24 -15.34
C SER A 152 -5.04 6.94 -16.69
N GLU A 153 -5.31 8.23 -16.76
CA GLU A 153 -5.13 9.00 -18.01
C GLU A 153 -3.69 8.94 -18.55
N ARG A 154 -2.68 8.81 -17.68
CA ARG A 154 -1.27 8.66 -18.10
C ARG A 154 -1.00 7.35 -18.81
N THR A 155 -1.82 6.32 -18.55
CA THR A 155 -1.78 5.04 -19.25
C THR A 155 -2.77 5.02 -20.42
N GLY A 156 -3.33 6.17 -20.83
CA GLY A 156 -4.40 6.21 -21.83
C GLY A 156 -5.70 5.55 -21.35
N ASN A 157 -5.87 5.41 -20.03
CA ASN A 157 -6.87 4.57 -19.37
C ASN A 157 -6.74 3.08 -19.68
N GLU A 158 -5.60 2.64 -20.21
CA GLU A 158 -5.29 1.22 -20.32
C GLU A 158 -4.87 0.67 -18.96
N LEU A 159 -5.31 -0.56 -18.68
CA LEU A 159 -4.95 -1.27 -17.47
C LEU A 159 -3.53 -1.83 -17.61
N LEU A 160 -2.62 -1.34 -16.76
CA LEU A 160 -1.30 -1.93 -16.55
C LEU A 160 -1.36 -2.87 -15.36
N ARG A 161 -0.74 -4.04 -15.47
CA ARG A 161 -0.58 -4.99 -14.37
C ARG A 161 0.89 -5.14 -14.04
N ALA A 162 1.30 -4.74 -12.84
CA ALA A 162 2.62 -4.99 -12.28
C ALA A 162 2.54 -6.21 -11.34
N GLU A 163 3.44 -7.17 -11.47
CA GLU A 163 3.52 -8.32 -10.59
C GLU A 163 4.97 -8.75 -10.38
N THR A 164 5.29 -9.20 -9.18
CA THR A 164 6.56 -9.89 -8.95
C THR A 164 6.41 -11.34 -9.40
N THR A 165 7.00 -11.70 -10.54
CA THR A 165 6.98 -13.09 -11.02
C THR A 165 7.84 -14.00 -10.14
N GLU A 166 8.87 -13.42 -9.53
CA GLU A 166 9.65 -13.96 -8.43
C GLU A 166 9.85 -12.83 -7.41
N GLU A 167 9.79 -13.13 -6.11
CA GLU A 167 9.93 -12.12 -5.07
C GLU A 167 11.21 -11.30 -5.26
N LEU A 168 11.06 -9.99 -5.45
CA LEU A 168 12.19 -9.07 -5.46
C LEU A 168 12.78 -9.07 -4.06
N ASN A 169 14.05 -9.46 -3.94
CA ASN A 169 14.67 -9.61 -2.64
C ASN A 169 16.12 -9.11 -2.62
N ARG A 170 16.54 -8.69 -1.44
CA ARG A 170 17.94 -8.54 -1.06
C ARG A 170 18.16 -9.48 0.12
N PRO A 171 18.89 -10.59 -0.06
CA PRO A 171 19.23 -11.46 1.04
C PRO A 171 20.15 -10.71 2.00
N PRO A 172 20.25 -11.20 3.24
CA PRO A 172 21.14 -10.59 4.21
C PRO A 172 22.58 -10.57 3.76
N VAL A 173 23.26 -9.48 4.09
CA VAL A 173 24.71 -9.48 4.12
C VAL A 173 25.12 -10.40 5.26
N SER A 174 25.86 -11.45 4.93
CA SER A 174 26.29 -12.48 5.89
C SER A 174 27.38 -12.01 6.85
N ASP A 175 27.53 -10.69 7.05
CA ASP A 175 28.58 -10.12 7.88
C ASP A 175 28.14 -10.12 9.35
N PRO A 176 28.76 -10.94 10.21
CA PRO A 176 28.44 -11.00 11.63
C PRO A 176 28.84 -9.74 12.42
N GLU A 177 29.58 -8.81 11.81
CA GLU A 177 29.99 -7.54 12.44
C GLU A 177 29.07 -6.36 12.13
N THR A 178 28.10 -6.51 11.21
CA THR A 178 27.13 -5.43 10.96
C THR A 178 26.17 -5.35 12.14
N ASP A 179 26.17 -4.20 12.80
CA ASP A 179 25.27 -3.89 13.87
C ASP A 179 23.83 -3.94 13.32
N TRP A 180 23.07 -4.94 13.74
CA TRP A 180 21.72 -5.28 13.26
C TRP A 180 20.65 -4.19 13.54
N TRP A 181 21.05 -3.02 14.01
CA TRP A 181 20.22 -1.85 14.19
C TRP A 181 20.57 -0.72 13.21
N GLU A 182 21.61 -0.87 12.40
CA GLU A 182 21.95 0.11 11.37
C GLU A 182 20.93 0.00 10.21
N PRO A 183 20.38 1.12 9.74
CA PRO A 183 19.54 1.12 8.54
C PRO A 183 20.38 0.68 7.33
N LEU A 184 19.73 0.09 6.32
CA LEU A 184 20.39 -0.18 5.06
C LEU A 184 20.97 1.12 4.48
N PRO A 185 22.12 1.07 3.79
CA PRO A 185 22.67 2.23 3.10
C PRO A 185 21.64 2.89 2.19
N ASP A 186 21.71 4.22 2.06
CA ASP A 186 20.83 5.00 1.17
C ASP A 186 20.94 4.60 -0.32
N ASP A 187 21.81 3.67 -0.71
CA ASP A 187 22.02 3.17 -2.06
C ASP A 187 21.77 1.65 -2.19
N TRP A 188 21.08 1.01 -1.24
CA TRP A 188 20.76 -0.42 -1.35
C TRP A 188 19.91 -0.75 -2.60
N THR A 189 20.08 -1.96 -3.11
CA THR A 189 19.41 -2.49 -4.31
C THR A 189 18.89 -3.91 -4.07
N PHE A 190 17.87 -4.32 -4.84
CA PHE A 190 17.50 -5.74 -4.91
C PHE A 190 18.59 -6.51 -5.65
N THR A 191 18.87 -7.74 -5.22
CA THR A 191 19.87 -8.61 -5.85
C THR A 191 19.28 -9.92 -6.37
N GLY A 192 17.97 -10.13 -6.18
CA GLY A 192 17.24 -11.28 -6.67
C GLY A 192 15.78 -10.97 -6.97
N GLY A 193 15.16 -11.83 -7.77
CA GLY A 193 13.75 -11.75 -8.15
C GLY A 193 13.47 -10.98 -9.43
N SER A 194 12.19 -10.85 -9.76
CA SER A 194 11.74 -10.24 -11.00
C SER A 194 10.40 -9.52 -10.88
N LEU A 195 10.28 -8.38 -11.55
CA LEU A 195 9.07 -7.57 -11.64
C LEU A 195 8.64 -7.46 -13.10
N ARG A 196 7.38 -7.80 -13.39
CA ARG A 196 6.80 -7.72 -14.72
C ARG A 196 5.67 -6.69 -14.72
N VAL A 197 5.73 -5.73 -15.63
CA VAL A 197 4.64 -4.79 -15.93
C VAL A 197 4.07 -5.14 -17.30
N THR A 198 2.79 -5.49 -17.39
CA THR A 198 2.13 -5.95 -18.63
C THR A 198 0.94 -5.04 -18.97
N ALA A 199 0.84 -4.62 -20.23
CA ALA A 199 -0.31 -3.90 -20.77
C ALA A 199 -1.35 -4.85 -21.38
N LEU A 200 -2.53 -4.32 -21.72
CA LEU A 200 -3.64 -5.12 -22.28
C LEU A 200 -3.34 -5.73 -23.65
N ASP A 201 -2.49 -5.08 -24.44
CA ASP A 201 -2.06 -5.57 -25.77
C ASP A 201 -1.04 -6.72 -25.70
N GLY A 202 -0.63 -7.12 -24.48
CA GLY A 202 0.34 -8.18 -24.22
C GLY A 202 1.79 -7.70 -24.19
N SER A 203 2.05 -6.43 -24.53
CA SER A 203 3.37 -5.84 -24.34
C SER A 203 3.73 -5.81 -22.85
N ALA A 204 5.01 -5.93 -22.54
CA ALA A 204 5.48 -5.98 -21.18
C ALA A 204 6.89 -5.44 -21.00
N VAL A 205 7.17 -4.96 -19.80
CA VAL A 205 8.53 -4.70 -19.30
C VAL A 205 8.80 -5.70 -18.19
N LEU A 206 9.90 -6.44 -18.30
CA LEU A 206 10.40 -7.33 -17.27
C LEU A 206 11.70 -6.75 -16.71
N LEU A 207 11.76 -6.56 -15.40
CA LEU A 207 12.95 -6.23 -14.65
C LEU A 207 13.42 -7.49 -13.91
N GLU A 208 14.68 -7.86 -14.08
CA GLU A 208 15.34 -8.99 -13.42
C GLU A 208 16.50 -8.43 -12.57
N ALA A 209 16.43 -8.63 -11.25
CA ALA A 209 17.44 -8.12 -10.33
C ALA A 209 18.71 -8.98 -10.29
N ASP A 210 18.61 -10.27 -10.60
CA ASP A 210 19.76 -11.19 -10.67
C ASP A 210 20.31 -11.26 -12.10
N ASN A 211 21.05 -10.23 -12.52
CA ASN A 211 21.74 -10.19 -13.81
C ASN A 211 23.26 -10.48 -13.71
N GLY A 212 23.75 -10.78 -12.50
CA GLY A 212 25.17 -10.98 -12.20
C GLY A 212 25.97 -9.70 -11.90
N ASP A 213 25.32 -8.53 -11.86
CA ASP A 213 25.91 -7.24 -11.49
C ASP A 213 25.00 -6.51 -10.48
N GLU A 214 25.43 -6.44 -9.22
CA GLU A 214 24.66 -5.83 -8.13
C GLU A 214 24.37 -4.33 -8.31
N THR A 215 25.03 -3.67 -9.27
CA THR A 215 24.85 -2.25 -9.58
C THR A 215 23.84 -1.99 -10.69
N SER A 216 23.36 -3.02 -11.37
CA SER A 216 22.38 -2.93 -12.45
C SER A 216 21.26 -3.96 -12.32
N ALA A 217 20.20 -3.76 -13.10
CA ALA A 217 19.15 -4.74 -13.33
C ALA A 217 19.02 -4.99 -14.83
N ARG A 218 18.64 -6.21 -15.21
CA ARG A 218 18.32 -6.50 -16.61
C ARG A 218 16.89 -6.12 -16.90
N LEU A 219 16.71 -5.31 -17.94
CA LEU A 219 15.40 -4.94 -18.46
C LEU A 219 15.17 -5.68 -19.76
N THR A 220 14.02 -6.32 -19.89
CA THR A 220 13.55 -6.95 -21.12
C THR A 220 12.24 -6.30 -21.54
N LEU A 221 12.27 -5.60 -22.66
CA LEU A 221 11.08 -5.08 -23.34
C LEU A 221 10.51 -6.19 -24.21
N ILE A 222 9.20 -6.43 -24.07
CA ILE A 222 8.44 -7.43 -24.83
C ILE A 222 7.33 -6.66 -25.55
N ASP A 223 7.31 -6.70 -26.87
CA ASP A 223 6.22 -6.07 -27.63
C ASP A 223 4.97 -6.96 -27.69
N SER A 224 3.90 -6.47 -28.34
CA SER A 224 2.65 -7.21 -28.50
C SER A 224 2.76 -8.43 -29.43
N THR A 225 3.85 -8.55 -30.20
CA THR A 225 4.14 -9.74 -31.03
C THR A 225 4.97 -10.79 -30.29
N GLY A 226 5.52 -10.42 -29.13
CA GLY A 226 6.42 -11.24 -28.32
C GLY A 226 7.90 -11.08 -28.69
N GLU A 227 8.26 -10.14 -29.56
CA GLU A 227 9.65 -9.75 -29.81
C GLU A 227 10.26 -9.19 -28.52
N ARG A 228 11.54 -9.51 -28.29
CA ARG A 228 12.24 -9.18 -27.04
C ARG A 228 13.51 -8.39 -27.30
N ILE A 229 13.70 -7.31 -26.55
CA ILE A 229 14.95 -6.56 -26.50
C ILE A 229 15.38 -6.46 -25.03
N SER A 230 16.59 -6.92 -24.74
CA SER A 230 17.15 -6.89 -23.38
C SER A 230 18.39 -6.01 -23.29
N PHE A 231 18.51 -5.27 -22.20
CA PHE A 231 19.66 -4.43 -21.88
C PHE A 231 19.75 -4.26 -20.35
N ASP A 232 20.94 -3.93 -19.86
CA ASP A 232 21.15 -3.69 -18.43
C ASP A 232 21.07 -2.17 -18.15
N GLU A 233 20.34 -1.79 -17.10
CA GLU A 233 20.17 -0.40 -16.63
C GLU A 233 20.69 -0.28 -15.20
N PRO A 234 21.36 0.83 -14.83
CA PRO A 234 21.78 1.04 -13.46
C PRO A 234 20.58 1.19 -12.52
N TRP A 235 20.73 0.68 -11.29
CA TRP A 235 19.68 0.77 -10.27
C TRP A 235 19.24 2.20 -9.95
N SER A 236 20.10 3.19 -10.15
CA SER A 236 19.78 4.61 -9.92
C SER A 236 18.58 5.11 -10.73
N VAL A 237 18.21 4.44 -11.82
CA VAL A 237 16.99 4.76 -12.60
C VAL A 237 15.71 4.28 -11.89
N TRP A 238 15.81 3.21 -11.10
CA TRP A 238 14.66 2.49 -10.54
C TRP A 238 14.49 2.68 -9.04
N GLN A 239 15.58 3.01 -8.33
CA GLN A 239 15.61 3.13 -6.87
C GLN A 239 14.51 4.04 -6.34
N GLU A 240 14.31 5.23 -6.91
CA GLU A 240 13.29 6.18 -6.44
C GLU A 240 11.84 5.65 -6.54
N ASN A 241 11.59 4.65 -7.40
CA ASN A 241 10.24 4.12 -7.65
C ASN A 241 9.97 2.77 -6.97
N LEU A 242 11.02 2.04 -6.58
CA LEU A 242 10.91 0.70 -5.97
C LEU A 242 11.24 0.68 -4.48
N ARG A 243 11.67 1.82 -3.94
CA ARG A 243 11.99 2.01 -2.52
C ARG A 243 10.86 2.71 -1.80
N PHE A 244 10.59 2.24 -0.59
CA PHE A 244 9.50 2.72 0.27
C PHE A 244 9.99 3.08 1.67
N ASP A 245 11.31 3.14 1.87
CA ASP A 245 11.99 3.47 3.14
C ASP A 245 12.12 4.98 3.42
#